data_AF-A0A815Z249-F1
#
_entry.id   AF-A0A815Z249-F1
#
_cell.length_a   1.000
_cell.length_b   1.000
_cell.length_c   1.000
_cell.angle_alpha   90.00
_cell.angle_beta   90.00
_cell.angle_gamma   90.00
#
_symmetry.space_group_name_H-M   'P 1'
#
loop_
_entity.id
_entity.type
_entity.pdbx_description
1 polymer ?
#
loop_
_entity_poly.entity_id
_entity_poly.type
_entity_poly.pdbx_seq_one_letter_code
_entity_poly.pdbx_strand_id
1 'polypeptide(L)'
;SKFLHSWFSVLLRKSRKQTLELNDLYDVLPELDSVPLTDKLESKWFEEIRKAKQENRNPSLVNATLKMIGIKPILVGLLLIPN
;
A
#
# COMPACT_ATOMS: atom_id res chain seq x y z
N SER A 1 12.16 23.71 -3.28
CA SER A 1 10.87 23.52 -2.59
C SER A 1 10.03 22.52 -3.39
N LYS A 2 9.94 21.26 -2.94
CA LYS A 2 9.29 20.15 -3.70
C LYS A 2 8.23 19.40 -2.86
N PHE A 3 7.70 20.01 -1.81
CA PHE A 3 6.76 19.31 -0.91
C PHE A 3 5.30 19.70 -1.10
N LEU A 4 5.00 20.68 -1.95
CA LEU A 4 3.65 20.94 -2.44
C LEU A 4 3.68 20.78 -3.95
N HIS A 5 3.38 19.57 -4.40
CA HIS A 5 3.19 19.31 -5.81
C HIS A 5 2.14 20.29 -6.35
N SER A 6 2.44 20.96 -7.47
CA SER A 6 1.61 22.04 -8.04
C SER A 6 0.11 21.70 -8.08
N TRP A 7 -0.23 20.44 -8.37
CA TRP A 7 -1.60 19.93 -8.38
C TRP A 7 -2.34 20.09 -7.03
N PHE A 8 -1.66 19.87 -5.90
CA PHE A 8 -2.26 19.96 -4.57
C PHE A 8 -2.59 21.41 -4.21
N SER A 9 -1.73 22.35 -4.61
CA SER A 9 -1.98 23.78 -4.42
C SER A 9 -3.20 24.30 -5.20
N VAL A 10 -3.45 23.73 -6.39
CA VAL A 10 -4.63 24.03 -7.21
C VAL A 10 -5.90 23.51 -6.52
N LEU A 11 -5.86 22.28 -5.99
CA LEU A 11 -6.95 21.68 -5.24
C LEU A 11 -7.31 22.52 -3.99
N LEU A 12 -6.31 22.91 -3.20
CA LEU A 12 -6.48 23.77 -2.03
C LEU A 12 -6.99 25.18 -2.36
N ARG A 13 -6.72 25.69 -3.55
CA ARG A 13 -7.27 26.98 -4.00
C ARG A 13 -8.73 26.84 -4.41
N LYS A 14 -9.13 25.71 -4.99
CA LYS A 14 -10.51 25.41 -5.38
C LYS A 14 -11.39 25.18 -4.14
N SER A 15 -10.92 24.40 -3.17
CA SER A 15 -11.64 24.16 -1.90
C SER A 15 -11.90 25.42 -1.08
N ARG A 16 -11.03 26.44 -1.20
CA ARG A 16 -11.22 27.75 -0.55
C ARG A 16 -12.33 28.61 -1.17
N LYS A 17 -12.75 28.31 -2.40
CA LYS A 17 -13.75 29.08 -3.14
C LYS A 17 -15.10 28.38 -3.20
N GLN A 18 -15.12 27.05 -3.13
CA GLN A 18 -16.31 26.21 -3.20
C GLN A 18 -16.07 24.87 -2.51
N THR A 19 -17.14 24.19 -2.09
CA THR A 19 -17.08 22.79 -1.64
C THR A 19 -16.60 21.91 -2.79
N LEU A 20 -15.64 21.02 -2.51
CA LEU A 20 -15.17 20.05 -3.50
C LEU A 20 -16.20 18.94 -3.70
N GLU A 21 -16.47 18.59 -4.95
CA GLU A 21 -17.24 17.41 -5.30
C GLU A 21 -16.33 16.23 -5.63
N LEU A 22 -16.88 15.01 -5.69
CA LEU A 22 -16.12 13.81 -6.03
C LEU A 22 -15.44 13.94 -7.40
N ASN A 23 -16.11 14.60 -8.36
CA ASN A 23 -15.60 14.87 -9.70
C ASN A 23 -14.43 15.86 -9.72
N ASP A 24 -14.17 16.57 -8.61
CA ASP A 24 -13.03 17.47 -8.48
C ASP A 24 -11.76 16.76 -8.02
N LEU A 25 -11.88 15.51 -7.57
CA LEU A 25 -10.74 14.68 -7.18
C LEU A 25 -10.13 14.02 -8.43
N TYR A 26 -8.81 13.87 -8.39
CA TYR A 26 -8.10 13.11 -9.40
C TYR A 26 -8.39 11.62 -9.22
N ASP A 27 -8.51 10.90 -10.34
CA ASP A 27 -8.55 9.45 -10.32
C ASP A 27 -7.30 8.89 -9.65
N VAL A 28 -7.47 7.73 -9.01
CA VAL A 28 -6.35 7.00 -8.42
C VAL A 28 -5.37 6.68 -9.54
N LEU A 29 -4.11 7.07 -9.34
CA LEU A 29 -3.04 6.69 -10.25
C LEU A 29 -3.03 5.17 -10.40
N PRO A 30 -2.88 4.60 -11.62
CA PRO A 30 -2.87 3.15 -11.81
C PRO A 30 -1.83 2.44 -10.93
N GLU A 31 -0.73 3.10 -10.57
CA GLU A 31 0.31 2.57 -9.68
C GLU A 31 -0.10 2.53 -8.19
N LEU A 32 -1.12 3.31 -7.81
CA LEU A 32 -1.69 3.37 -6.47
C LEU A 32 -2.98 2.56 -6.36
N ASP A 33 -3.39 1.88 -7.43
CA ASP A 33 -4.54 0.98 -7.40
C ASP A 33 -4.30 -0.12 -6.37
N SER A 34 -5.30 -0.36 -5.53
CA SER A 34 -5.26 -1.39 -4.51
C SER A 34 -5.42 -2.78 -5.09
N VAL A 35 -6.08 -2.93 -6.25
CA VAL A 35 -6.43 -4.23 -6.84
C VAL A 35 -5.20 -5.11 -7.06
N PRO A 36 -4.12 -4.67 -7.74
CA PRO A 36 -2.94 -5.50 -7.94
C PRO A 36 -2.26 -5.92 -6.63
N LEU A 37 -2.32 -5.06 -5.61
CA LEU A 37 -1.75 -5.33 -4.29
C LEU A 37 -2.59 -6.37 -3.53
N THR A 38 -3.92 -6.23 -3.58
CA THR A 38 -4.84 -7.16 -2.93
C THR A 38 -4.82 -8.54 -3.58
N ASP A 39 -4.73 -8.61 -4.91
CA ASP A 39 -4.61 -9.89 -5.64
C ASP A 39 -3.34 -10.63 -5.24
N LYS A 40 -2.23 -9.90 -5.11
CA LYS A 40 -0.96 -10.47 -4.65
C LYS A 40 -1.05 -10.95 -3.21
N LEU A 41 -1.72 -10.20 -2.32
CA LEU A 41 -1.93 -10.62 -0.94
C LEU A 41 -2.78 -11.89 -0.85
N GLU A 42 -3.87 -11.92 -1.60
CA GLU A 42 -4.80 -13.05 -1.67
C GLU A 42 -4.08 -14.33 -2.14
N SER A 43 -3.28 -14.23 -3.19
CA SER A 43 -2.43 -15.34 -3.64
C SER A 43 -1.52 -15.87 -2.53
N LYS A 44 -0.84 -14.98 -1.79
CA LYS A 44 0.04 -15.36 -0.66
C LYS A 44 -0.73 -15.90 0.54
N TRP A 45 -1.96 -15.45 0.73
CA TRP A 45 -2.85 -15.97 1.77
C TRP A 45 -3.25 -17.42 1.50
N PHE A 46 -3.64 -17.76 0.27
CA PHE A 46 -3.94 -19.14 -0.10
C PHE A 46 -2.72 -20.07 0.00
N GLU A 47 -1.54 -19.59 -0.39
CA GLU A 47 -0.28 -20.32 -0.17
C GLU A 47 -0.03 -20.60 1.32
N GLU A 48 -0.30 -19.61 2.19
CA GLU A 48 -0.12 -19.74 3.64
C GLU A 48 -1.14 -20.71 4.26
N ILE A 49 -2.40 -20.69 3.84
CA ILE A 49 -3.42 -21.67 4.27
C ILE A 49 -2.96 -23.09 3.91
N ARG A 50 -2.51 -23.29 2.66
CA ARG A 50 -2.04 -24.61 2.20
C ARG A 50 -0.85 -25.08 3.02
N LYS A 51 0.13 -24.20 3.27
CA LYS A 51 1.33 -24.50 4.06
C LYS A 51 0.99 -24.79 5.53
N ALA A 52 0.13 -23.98 6.12
CA ALA A 52 -0.31 -24.13 7.52
C ALA A 52 -1.00 -25.49 7.75
N LYS A 53 -1.86 -25.90 6.80
CA LYS A 53 -2.49 -27.22 6.81
C LYS A 53 -1.47 -28.37 6.72
N GLN A 54 -0.44 -28.23 5.88
CA GLN A 54 0.63 -29.24 5.77
C GLN A 54 1.49 -29.34 7.03
N GLU A 55 1.71 -28.22 7.71
CA GLU A 55 2.54 -28.12 8.90
C GLU A 55 1.75 -28.30 10.21
N ASN A 56 0.46 -28.67 10.14
CA ASN A 56 -0.45 -28.78 11.29
C ASN A 56 -0.42 -27.57 12.22
N ARG A 57 -0.34 -26.37 11.66
CA ARG A 57 -0.34 -25.10 12.38
C ARG A 57 -1.46 -24.18 11.91
N ASN A 58 -1.72 -23.14 12.68
CA ASN A 58 -2.65 -22.10 12.25
C ASN A 58 -2.01 -21.20 11.16
N PRO A 59 -2.79 -20.78 10.14
CA PRO A 59 -2.33 -19.79 9.18
C PRO A 59 -2.10 -18.44 9.86
N SER A 60 -1.09 -17.70 9.39
CA SER A 60 -0.77 -16.38 9.93
C SER A 60 -0.80 -15.34 8.83
N LEU A 61 -1.64 -14.32 9.00
CA LEU A 61 -1.74 -13.21 8.05
C LEU A 61 -0.42 -12.44 7.98
N VAL A 62 0.28 -12.30 9.10
CA VAL A 62 1.61 -11.65 9.16
C VAL A 62 2.59 -12.37 8.24
N ASN A 63 2.58 -13.71 8.21
CA ASN A 63 3.46 -14.48 7.32
C ASN A 63 3.13 -14.23 5.84
N ALA A 64 1.84 -14.21 5.48
CA ALA A 64 1.41 -13.92 4.12
C ALA A 64 1.80 -12.50 3.69
N THR A 65 1.60 -11.52 4.57
CA THR A 65 1.99 -10.12 4.36
C THR A 65 3.50 -9.97 4.20
N LEU A 66 4.32 -10.60 5.05
CA LEU A 66 5.77 -10.57 4.92
C LEU A 66 6.25 -11.20 3.60
N LYS A 67 5.60 -12.29 3.15
CA LYS A 67 5.88 -12.89 1.83
C LYS A 67 5.46 -11.99 0.66
N MET A 68 4.38 -11.22 0.81
CA MET A 68 3.91 -10.29 -0.21
C MET A 68 4.86 -9.08 -0.36
N ILE A 69 5.21 -8.46 0.76
CA ILE A 69 6.04 -7.26 0.85
C ILE A 69 7.51 -7.57 0.52
N GLY A 70 7.99 -8.73 0.97
CA GLY A 70 9.38 -9.15 0.83
C GLY A 70 10.34 -8.47 1.80
N ILE A 71 11.63 -8.78 1.67
CA ILE A 71 12.65 -8.33 2.62
C ILE A 71 13.18 -6.91 2.35
N LYS A 72 12.94 -6.38 1.14
CA LYS A 72 13.47 -5.08 0.70
C LYS A 72 13.13 -3.92 1.65
N PRO A 73 11.88 -3.70 2.06
CA PRO A 73 11.57 -2.62 3.00
C PRO A 73 12.12 -2.86 4.40
N ILE A 74 12.32 -4.12 4.81
CA ILE A 74 12.99 -4.45 6.08
C ILE A 74 14.47 -4.00 6.01
N LEU A 75 15.16 -4.25 4.90
CA LEU A 75 16.54 -3.82 4.67
C LEU A 75 16.67 -2.29 4.64
N VAL A 76 15.74 -1.61 3.96
CA VAL A 76 15.70 -0.15 3.94
C VAL A 76 15.46 0.40 5.35
N GLY A 77 14.54 -0.22 6.11
CA GLY A 77 14.30 0.14 7.51
C GLY A 77 15.57 0.03 8.35
N LEU A 78 16.29 -1.09 8.26
CA LEU A 78 17.56 -1.32 8.96
C LEU A 78 18.64 -0.29 8.59
N LEU A 79 18.76 0.08 7.31
CA LEU A 79 19.72 1.08 6.85
C LEU A 79 19.43 2.49 7.40
N LEU A 80 18.15 2.79 7.64
CA LEU A 80 17.70 4.11 8.10
C LEU A 80 17.68 4.25 9.63
N ILE A 81 18.01 3.20 10.39
CA ILE A 81 18.18 3.30 11.84
C ILE A 81 19.48 4.10 12.09
N PRO A 82 19.41 5.29 12.71
CA PRO A 82 20.61 6.03 13.06
C PRO A 82 21.44 5.22 14.05
N ASN A 83 22.73 5.09 13.76
CA ASN A 83 23.73 4.37 14.56
C ASN A 83 23.88 4.97 15.95
#